data_AF-A0AAD5Q9T2-F1
#
_entry.id   AF-A0AAD5Q9T2-F1
#
_cell.length_a   1.000
_cell.length_b   1.000
_cell.length_c   1.000
_cell.angle_alpha   90.00
_cell.angle_beta   90.00
_cell.angle_gamma   90.00
#
_symmetry.space_group_name_H-M   'P 1'
#
loop_
_entity.id
_entity.type
_entity.pdbx_description
1 polymer ?
#
loop_
_entity_poly.entity_id
_entity_poly.type
_entity_poly.pdbx_seq_one_letter_code
_entity_poly.pdbx_strand_id
1 'polypeptide(L)'
;MPVRDDPLDAILASMAAKTGNVLKSEASEEQPKTSSVKRKHDAVDEDVAATDASESTGIWNPKDWERLPQALLDDVEQRASSMTISPAMEIARQQVVRQLCQKIRRASEEMGINKLPNSVYETWQFTSRLTVAEVDPLIPHSSSDYSGLFEELVKAGATRTGAKKKCKELTKEAEKMLRRFKAQSYETSQKRRVKVSEEEGMRVLTYGHCSVKLSVSHFTKLQRLYERQSQKRITRPQDRHAFEAAVFSLLLRYDSLDGGGFQAALNEECFDVLLKHFDCKMECFASPLNSRYSRFCSAFLDTDAAFGSVGSFFEFAPRSGSFEANPPFIPKLIKRMADHMTSLLDAAEGALMFVIIIPAWRETEGWQLLHNSRYNQHHELIPQKDHGYCEGKQQIRKTRWRIASFDTSVFFWQNPKALNRWKVTGESIRELRQAFQSKQADERDALGLRNSGKRVRAMKH
;
A
#
# COMPACT_ATOMS: atom_id res chain seq x y z
N MET A 1 2.87 27.49 -32.35
CA MET A 1 2.12 26.24 -32.16
C MET A 1 1.73 26.18 -30.69
N PRO A 2 0.44 26.24 -30.32
CA PRO A 2 0.06 26.15 -28.92
C PRO A 2 0.41 24.75 -28.40
N VAL A 3 1.15 24.70 -27.29
CA VAL A 3 1.39 23.48 -26.53
C VAL A 3 0.01 22.96 -26.12
N ARG A 4 -0.39 21.79 -26.63
CA ARG A 4 -1.56 21.09 -26.10
C ARG A 4 -1.22 20.75 -24.65
N ASP A 5 -1.92 21.35 -23.70
CA ASP A 5 -1.90 20.93 -22.31
C ASP A 5 -2.23 19.43 -22.28
N ASP A 6 -1.28 18.63 -21.79
CA ASP A 6 -1.48 17.19 -21.64
C ASP A 6 -2.53 16.98 -20.53
N PRO A 7 -3.67 16.33 -20.82
CA PRO A 7 -4.69 16.03 -19.81
C PRO A 7 -4.11 15.30 -18.59
N LEU A 8 -3.03 14.52 -18.78
CA LEU A 8 -2.32 13.82 -17.72
C LEU A 8 -1.64 14.79 -16.74
N ASP A 9 -1.09 15.90 -17.22
CA ASP A 9 -0.46 16.92 -16.37
C ASP A 9 -1.49 17.62 -15.47
N ALA A 10 -2.71 17.85 -15.97
CA ALA A 10 -3.82 18.38 -15.17
C ALA A 10 -4.33 17.36 -14.12
N ILE A 11 -4.39 16.07 -14.48
CA ILE A 11 -4.81 14.98 -13.58
C ILE A 11 -3.79 14.76 -12.46
N LEU A 12 -2.50 14.77 -12.76
CA LEU A 12 -1.41 14.60 -11.80
C LEU A 12 -1.21 15.85 -10.92
N ALA A 13 -1.30 17.06 -11.47
CA ALA A 13 -1.28 18.31 -10.69
C ALA A 13 -2.46 18.37 -9.69
N SER A 14 -3.61 17.83 -10.08
CA SER A 14 -4.76 17.62 -9.20
C SER A 14 -4.44 16.65 -8.04
N MET A 15 -3.57 15.64 -8.20
CA MET A 15 -3.15 14.76 -7.09
C MET A 15 -2.34 15.50 -6.03
N ALA A 16 -1.41 16.35 -6.45
CA ALA A 16 -0.55 17.12 -5.55
C ALA A 16 -1.29 18.28 -4.86
N ALA A 17 -2.41 18.72 -5.43
CA ALA A 17 -3.25 19.79 -4.89
C ALA A 17 -4.40 19.30 -4.00
N LYS A 18 -4.97 18.11 -4.26
CA LYS A 18 -6.21 17.62 -3.60
C LYS A 18 -6.00 16.80 -2.32
N THR A 19 -4.78 16.73 -1.78
CA THR A 19 -4.55 16.31 -0.39
C THR A 19 -5.02 17.35 0.65
N GLY A 20 -5.60 18.48 0.21
CA GLY A 20 -6.27 19.47 1.04
C GLY A 20 -7.70 19.74 0.58
N ASN A 21 -8.63 19.76 1.55
CA ASN A 21 -10.04 20.16 1.48
C ASN A 21 -10.39 21.21 0.41
N VAL A 22 -11.53 21.06 -0.29
CA VAL A 22 -12.50 22.14 -0.65
C VAL A 22 -13.82 21.44 -1.11
N LEU A 23 -14.88 21.50 -0.29
CA LEU A 23 -16.11 22.31 -0.38
C LEU A 23 -17.01 22.06 -1.62
N LYS A 24 -18.25 21.62 -1.33
CA LYS A 24 -19.45 21.65 -2.20
C LYS A 24 -20.17 23.00 -2.04
N SER A 25 -20.98 23.37 -3.03
CA SER A 25 -22.20 24.17 -2.81
C SER A 25 -23.42 23.26 -3.03
N GLU A 26 -24.34 23.29 -2.07
CA GLU A 26 -25.60 22.54 -2.02
C GLU A 26 -26.75 23.28 -2.71
N ALA A 27 -27.81 22.54 -3.05
CA ALA A 27 -29.18 23.02 -2.92
C ALA A 27 -30.01 21.87 -2.30
N SER A 28 -30.80 22.27 -1.30
CA SER A 28 -31.56 21.52 -0.31
C SER A 28 -32.92 21.02 -0.80
N GLU A 29 -33.46 19.96 -0.16
CA GLU A 29 -34.86 19.94 0.29
C GLU A 29 -35.10 18.83 1.34
N GLU A 30 -35.86 19.19 2.37
CA GLU A 30 -36.15 18.46 3.61
C GLU A 30 -37.24 17.38 3.44
N GLN A 31 -37.24 16.33 4.29
CA GLN A 31 -38.47 15.73 4.83
C GLN A 31 -38.21 14.89 6.13
N PRO A 32 -39.25 14.61 6.95
CA PRO A 32 -39.15 14.51 8.40
C PRO A 32 -39.09 13.09 9.01
N LYS A 33 -38.82 13.08 10.32
CA LYS A 33 -38.58 11.96 11.23
C LYS A 33 -39.81 11.07 11.48
N THR A 34 -39.58 9.77 11.61
CA THR A 34 -40.42 8.87 12.43
C THR A 34 -39.58 7.85 13.21
N SER A 35 -40.06 7.57 14.42
CA SER A 35 -39.54 6.73 15.49
C SER A 35 -39.59 5.22 15.21
N SER A 36 -38.69 4.45 15.84
CA SER A 36 -38.89 3.01 16.03
C SER A 36 -38.46 2.52 17.41
N VAL A 37 -39.33 1.64 17.92
CA VAL A 37 -39.47 1.05 19.24
C VAL A 37 -38.45 -0.09 19.47
N LYS A 38 -38.00 -0.22 20.72
CA LYS A 38 -37.22 -1.35 21.25
C LYS A 38 -38.08 -2.62 21.37
N ARG A 39 -37.54 -3.78 20.98
CA ARG A 39 -37.95 -5.08 21.53
C ARG A 39 -36.74 -5.96 21.85
N LYS A 40 -36.84 -6.58 23.03
CA LYS A 40 -35.99 -7.60 23.66
C LYS A 40 -36.39 -8.99 23.18
N HIS A 41 -35.43 -9.92 23.20
CA HIS A 41 -35.47 -11.33 23.64
C HIS A 41 -34.30 -12.05 22.97
N ASP A 42 -33.69 -13.12 23.46
CA ASP A 42 -33.46 -13.73 24.76
C ASP A 42 -32.41 -14.81 24.43
N ALA A 43 -31.50 -15.07 25.36
CA ALA A 43 -30.40 -16.00 25.18
C ALA A 43 -30.86 -17.45 25.30
N VAL A 44 -30.25 -18.33 24.51
CA VAL A 44 -30.03 -19.74 24.88
C VAL A 44 -28.64 -20.12 24.38
N ASP A 45 -27.85 -20.66 25.30
CA ASP A 45 -26.47 -21.14 25.15
C ASP A 45 -26.36 -22.37 24.24
N GLU A 46 -25.39 -22.35 23.32
CA GLU A 46 -24.61 -23.55 22.95
C GLU A 46 -23.13 -23.19 22.90
N ASP A 47 -22.38 -23.87 23.76
CA ASP A 47 -20.99 -23.63 24.08
C ASP A 47 -20.02 -24.26 23.06
N VAL A 48 -18.79 -23.73 23.07
CA VAL A 48 -17.57 -24.22 22.39
C VAL A 48 -17.30 -23.71 20.95
N ALA A 49 -17.34 -22.38 20.75
CA ALA A 49 -16.61 -21.70 19.66
C ALA A 49 -16.28 -20.21 19.92
N ALA A 50 -16.33 -19.75 21.18
CA ALA A 50 -16.34 -18.32 21.49
C ALA A 50 -15.16 -17.88 22.38
N THR A 51 -13.95 -17.83 21.85
CA THR A 51 -12.88 -16.97 22.43
C THR A 51 -11.98 -16.28 21.38
N ASP A 52 -12.43 -16.10 20.12
CA ASP A 52 -11.65 -15.33 19.13
C ASP A 52 -12.49 -14.34 18.29
N ALA A 53 -13.68 -13.98 18.79
CA ALA A 53 -14.53 -12.92 18.23
C ALA A 53 -14.25 -11.55 18.86
N SER A 54 -13.00 -11.31 19.29
CA SER A 54 -12.54 -9.95 19.58
C SER A 54 -12.41 -9.19 18.26
N GLU A 55 -13.53 -8.59 17.84
CA GLU A 55 -13.67 -7.48 16.88
C GLU A 55 -12.35 -7.01 16.27
N SER A 56 -11.98 -7.55 15.10
CA SER A 56 -10.88 -7.00 14.33
C SER A 56 -11.34 -5.66 13.73
N THR A 57 -11.13 -4.57 14.45
CA THR A 57 -11.40 -3.19 13.99
C THR A 57 -10.45 -2.71 12.88
N GLY A 58 -9.85 -3.64 12.12
CA GLY A 58 -8.83 -3.38 11.12
C GLY A 58 -9.02 -4.23 9.87
N ILE A 59 -8.31 -3.85 8.80
CA ILE A 59 -8.41 -4.51 7.49
C ILE A 59 -8.12 -6.01 7.56
N TRP A 60 -7.35 -6.49 8.52
CA TRP A 60 -6.86 -7.87 8.50
C TRP A 60 -7.92 -8.94 8.85
N ASN A 61 -8.06 -9.94 7.98
CA ASN A 61 -8.83 -11.17 8.23
C ASN A 61 -7.87 -12.30 8.69
N PRO A 62 -7.96 -12.77 9.95
CA PRO A 62 -7.13 -13.87 10.41
C PRO A 62 -7.57 -15.25 9.91
N LYS A 63 -8.80 -15.40 9.40
CA LYS A 63 -9.45 -16.69 9.15
C LYS A 63 -9.16 -17.28 7.77
N ASP A 64 -8.96 -16.42 6.76
CA ASP A 64 -8.82 -16.84 5.36
C ASP A 64 -7.49 -16.36 4.76
N TRP A 65 -6.84 -17.22 3.99
CA TRP A 65 -5.66 -16.88 3.19
C TRP A 65 -5.38 -17.96 2.14
N GLU A 66 -4.65 -17.57 1.09
CA GLU A 66 -4.27 -18.49 0.02
C GLU A 66 -3.24 -19.53 0.52
N ARG A 67 -3.49 -20.81 0.21
CA ARG A 67 -2.53 -21.89 0.49
C ARG A 67 -1.60 -22.02 -0.71
N LEU A 68 -0.42 -21.42 -0.58
CA LEU A 68 0.60 -21.45 -1.63
C LEU A 68 1.36 -22.79 -1.65
N PRO A 69 1.90 -23.20 -2.81
CA PRO A 69 2.73 -24.40 -2.91
C PRO A 69 3.95 -24.32 -1.99
N GLN A 70 4.29 -25.43 -1.32
CA GLN A 70 5.41 -25.47 -0.37
C GLN A 70 6.73 -25.07 -1.02
N ALA A 71 7.00 -25.50 -2.25
CA ALA A 71 8.21 -25.13 -2.98
C ALA A 71 8.39 -23.62 -3.16
N LEU A 72 7.29 -22.87 -3.32
CA LEU A 72 7.34 -21.40 -3.37
C LEU A 72 7.68 -20.82 -2.00
N LEU A 73 7.10 -21.37 -0.93
CA LEU A 73 7.37 -20.92 0.44
C LEU A 73 8.82 -21.19 0.83
N ASP A 74 9.37 -22.33 0.44
CA ASP A 74 10.77 -22.69 0.69
C ASP A 74 11.73 -21.75 -0.06
N ASP A 75 11.43 -21.43 -1.32
CA ASP A 75 12.20 -20.42 -2.10
C ASP A 75 12.16 -19.05 -1.44
N VAL A 76 10.96 -18.60 -1.01
CA VAL A 76 10.79 -17.32 -0.31
C VAL A 76 11.59 -17.30 0.99
N GLU A 77 11.55 -18.36 1.78
CA GLU A 77 12.29 -18.48 3.03
C GLU A 77 13.81 -18.48 2.78
N GLN A 78 14.28 -19.19 1.76
CA GLN A 78 15.68 -19.22 1.36
C GLN A 78 16.17 -17.82 0.95
N ARG A 79 15.41 -17.12 0.07
CA ARG A 79 15.74 -15.77 -0.36
C ARG A 79 15.74 -14.79 0.80
N ALA A 80 14.72 -14.81 1.65
CA ALA A 80 14.63 -13.94 2.82
C ALA A 80 15.75 -14.20 3.83
N SER A 81 16.10 -15.46 4.09
CA SER A 81 17.15 -15.83 5.05
C SER A 81 18.56 -15.43 4.61
N SER A 82 18.76 -15.25 3.29
CA SER A 82 20.03 -14.73 2.74
C SER A 82 20.21 -13.22 2.95
N MET A 83 19.13 -12.50 3.27
CA MET A 83 19.14 -11.04 3.41
C MET A 83 19.43 -10.64 4.86
N THR A 84 20.40 -9.74 5.05
CA THR A 84 20.76 -9.24 6.39
C THR A 84 20.02 -7.95 6.69
N ILE A 85 19.32 -7.91 7.83
CA ILE A 85 18.60 -6.72 8.31
C ILE A 85 18.85 -6.54 9.80
N SER A 86 19.01 -5.29 10.22
CA SER A 86 19.00 -4.92 11.64
C SER A 86 18.38 -3.54 11.83
N PRO A 87 17.86 -3.23 13.04
CA PRO A 87 17.42 -1.88 13.39
C PRO A 87 18.48 -0.79 13.11
N ALA A 88 19.75 -1.10 13.36
CA ALA A 88 20.86 -0.17 13.09
C ALA A 88 21.03 0.10 11.59
N MET A 89 20.92 -0.94 10.77
CA MET A 89 20.99 -0.85 9.31
C MET A 89 19.83 -0.03 8.74
N GLU A 90 18.60 -0.21 9.23
CA GLU A 90 17.45 0.61 8.79
C GLU A 90 17.59 2.08 9.18
N ILE A 91 18.14 2.38 10.37
CA ILE A 91 18.43 3.78 10.76
C ILE A 91 19.44 4.42 9.80
N ALA A 92 20.53 3.71 9.50
CA ALA A 92 21.52 4.19 8.55
C ALA A 92 20.94 4.37 7.14
N ARG A 93 20.08 3.45 6.70
CA ARG A 93 19.38 3.54 5.41
C ARG A 93 18.46 4.75 5.37
N GLN A 94 17.64 4.96 6.40
CA GLN A 94 16.77 6.14 6.50
C GLN A 94 17.58 7.44 6.44
N GLN A 95 18.75 7.50 7.10
CA GLN A 95 19.62 8.67 7.04
C GLN A 95 20.12 8.96 5.62
N VAL A 96 20.48 7.91 4.86
CA VAL A 96 20.85 8.05 3.44
C VAL A 96 19.67 8.56 2.63
N VAL A 97 18.49 7.96 2.79
CA VAL A 97 17.26 8.38 2.07
C VAL A 97 16.93 9.85 2.37
N ARG A 98 16.94 10.26 3.65
CA ARG A 98 16.69 11.66 4.04
C ARG A 98 17.70 12.64 3.41
N GLN A 99 18.99 12.26 3.37
CA GLN A 99 20.01 13.06 2.70
C GLN A 99 19.79 13.16 1.19
N LEU A 100 19.36 12.08 0.53
CA LEU A 100 19.00 12.10 -0.89
C LEU A 100 17.77 12.98 -1.15
N CYS A 101 16.72 12.88 -0.32
CA CYS A 101 15.56 13.76 -0.41
C CYS A 101 15.94 15.24 -0.23
N GLN A 102 16.87 15.56 0.66
CA GLN A 102 17.40 16.93 0.80
C GLN A 102 18.17 17.38 -0.44
N LYS A 103 18.98 16.50 -1.04
CA LYS A 103 19.69 16.79 -2.30
C LYS A 103 18.72 17.02 -3.47
N ILE A 104 17.63 16.26 -3.56
CA ILE A 104 16.57 16.47 -4.56
C ILE A 104 15.94 17.85 -4.38
N ARG A 105 15.55 18.23 -3.15
CA ARG A 105 14.97 19.56 -2.87
C ARG A 105 15.91 20.70 -3.29
N ARG A 106 17.20 20.62 -2.92
CA ARG A 106 18.21 21.61 -3.35
C ARG A 106 18.36 21.67 -4.87
N ALA A 107 18.41 20.50 -5.53
CA ALA A 107 18.49 20.46 -6.99
C ALA A 107 17.28 21.14 -7.66
N SER A 108 16.09 21.02 -7.07
CA SER A 108 14.88 21.71 -7.53
C SER A 108 14.93 23.21 -7.30
N GLU A 109 15.38 23.66 -6.14
CA GLU A 109 15.60 25.08 -5.83
C GLU A 109 16.59 25.72 -6.82
N GLU A 110 17.71 25.04 -7.12
CA GLU A 110 18.70 25.46 -8.12
C GLU A 110 18.13 25.58 -9.54
N MET A 111 17.05 24.85 -9.85
CA MET A 111 16.35 24.92 -11.13
C MET A 111 15.17 25.92 -11.13
N GLY A 112 14.94 26.64 -10.03
CA GLY A 112 13.82 27.57 -9.90
C GLY A 112 12.46 26.90 -9.71
N ILE A 113 12.45 25.63 -9.26
CA ILE A 113 11.22 24.87 -9.01
C ILE A 113 10.76 25.12 -7.58
N ASN A 114 9.63 25.82 -7.44
CA ASN A 114 9.12 26.25 -6.12
C ASN A 114 8.48 25.13 -5.30
N LYS A 115 7.97 24.07 -5.93
CA LYS A 115 7.31 22.97 -5.23
C LYS A 115 7.46 21.67 -6.01
N LEU A 116 8.06 20.67 -5.37
CA LEU A 116 7.99 19.29 -5.82
C LEU A 116 6.89 18.52 -5.09
N PRO A 117 6.28 17.52 -5.72
CA PRO A 117 5.49 16.53 -5.02
C PRO A 117 6.31 15.84 -3.93
N ASN A 118 5.68 15.58 -2.77
CA ASN A 118 6.34 14.83 -1.68
C ASN A 118 6.75 13.42 -2.12
N SER A 119 6.05 12.90 -3.13
CA SER A 119 6.16 11.58 -3.74
C SER A 119 7.36 11.40 -4.70
N VAL A 120 8.19 12.44 -4.90
CA VAL A 120 9.25 12.41 -5.92
C VAL A 120 10.28 11.29 -5.70
N TYR A 121 10.65 11.01 -4.45
CA TYR A 121 11.69 10.04 -4.13
C TYR A 121 11.19 8.62 -4.34
N GLU A 122 9.96 8.37 -3.91
CA GLU A 122 9.26 7.10 -4.06
C GLU A 122 9.01 6.80 -5.54
N THR A 123 8.56 7.78 -6.34
CA THR A 123 8.43 7.60 -7.79
C THR A 123 9.77 7.22 -8.41
N TRP A 124 10.86 7.88 -8.01
CA TRP A 124 12.20 7.52 -8.47
C TRP A 124 12.61 6.11 -8.04
N GLN A 125 12.37 5.73 -6.79
CA GLN A 125 12.70 4.41 -6.25
C GLN A 125 11.90 3.31 -6.95
N PHE A 126 10.59 3.46 -7.09
CA PHE A 126 9.75 2.44 -7.71
C PHE A 126 10.08 2.28 -9.19
N THR A 127 10.25 3.38 -9.93
CA THR A 127 10.64 3.31 -11.36
C THR A 127 12.03 2.73 -11.56
N SER A 128 12.99 3.07 -10.70
CA SER A 128 14.33 2.47 -10.69
C SER A 128 14.25 0.94 -10.64
N ARG A 129 13.42 0.40 -9.75
CA ARG A 129 13.25 -1.05 -9.56
C ARG A 129 12.57 -1.78 -10.72
N LEU A 130 11.93 -1.06 -11.64
CA LEU A 130 11.32 -1.67 -12.83
C LEU A 130 12.33 -2.02 -13.92
N THR A 131 13.60 -1.66 -13.81
CA THR A 131 14.55 -1.77 -14.94
C THR A 131 15.82 -2.54 -14.62
N VAL A 132 16.14 -2.72 -13.34
CA VAL A 132 17.38 -3.35 -12.88
C VAL A 132 17.13 -4.24 -11.67
N ALA A 133 17.95 -5.29 -11.55
CA ALA A 133 17.96 -6.14 -10.36
C ALA A 133 18.33 -5.30 -9.13
N GLU A 134 17.61 -5.54 -8.03
CA GLU A 134 17.68 -4.74 -6.83
C GLU A 134 19.00 -4.95 -6.07
N VAL A 135 19.74 -3.86 -5.88
CA VAL A 135 21.04 -3.87 -5.17
C VAL A 135 20.89 -3.43 -3.71
N ASP A 136 19.87 -2.61 -3.41
CA ASP A 136 19.41 -2.18 -2.07
C ASP A 136 17.91 -1.83 -2.14
N PRO A 137 17.13 -2.08 -1.08
CA PRO A 137 15.69 -1.88 -1.11
C PRO A 137 15.21 -0.43 -1.26
N LEU A 138 15.99 0.57 -0.80
CA LEU A 138 15.56 1.96 -0.82
C LEU A 138 16.53 2.92 -1.50
N ILE A 139 17.81 2.57 -1.63
CA ILE A 139 18.84 3.48 -2.15
C ILE A 139 19.09 3.17 -3.63
N PRO A 140 18.74 4.09 -4.56
CA PRO A 140 18.98 3.90 -5.99
C PRO A 140 20.48 3.80 -6.32
N HIS A 141 20.81 3.16 -7.44
CA HIS A 141 22.19 2.98 -7.90
C HIS A 141 22.36 3.47 -9.35
N SER A 142 23.60 3.60 -9.79
CA SER A 142 23.97 4.24 -11.07
C SER A 142 23.42 3.59 -12.33
N SER A 143 23.15 2.28 -12.30
CA SER A 143 22.49 1.56 -13.39
C SER A 143 20.96 1.64 -13.32
N SER A 144 20.38 2.22 -12.27
CA SER A 144 18.92 2.36 -12.16
C SER A 144 18.36 3.45 -13.06
N ASP A 145 17.13 3.23 -13.52
CA ASP A 145 16.40 4.21 -14.32
C ASP A 145 16.05 5.46 -13.48
N TYR A 146 16.49 6.63 -13.93
CA TYR A 146 16.14 7.91 -13.33
C TYR A 146 14.89 8.55 -13.95
N SER A 147 14.16 7.82 -14.81
CA SER A 147 13.03 8.36 -15.57
C SER A 147 11.91 8.88 -14.67
N GLY A 148 11.61 8.23 -13.54
CA GLY A 148 10.62 8.72 -12.59
C GLY A 148 11.01 10.09 -12.02
N LEU A 149 12.26 10.24 -11.56
CA LEU A 149 12.76 11.54 -11.09
C LEU A 149 12.76 12.59 -12.20
N PHE A 150 13.18 12.20 -13.41
CA PHE A 150 13.20 13.08 -14.57
C PHE A 150 11.81 13.61 -14.92
N GLU A 151 10.81 12.73 -14.97
CA GLU A 151 9.42 13.07 -15.26
C GLU A 151 8.86 14.02 -14.20
N GLU A 152 9.08 13.75 -12.91
CA GLU A 152 8.61 14.63 -11.83
C GLU A 152 9.27 16.01 -11.87
N LEU A 153 10.58 16.11 -12.19
CA LEU A 153 11.25 17.39 -12.34
C LEU A 153 10.72 18.18 -13.55
N VAL A 154 10.51 17.52 -14.69
CA VAL A 154 9.97 18.15 -15.91
C VAL A 154 8.54 18.65 -15.66
N LYS A 155 7.69 17.83 -15.04
CA LYS A 155 6.31 18.22 -14.65
C LYS A 155 6.31 19.42 -13.71
N ALA A 156 7.31 19.52 -12.83
CA ALA A 156 7.46 20.66 -11.93
C ALA A 156 8.07 21.91 -12.59
N GLY A 157 8.29 21.90 -13.91
CA GLY A 157 8.74 23.05 -14.69
C GLY A 157 10.22 23.06 -15.08
N ALA A 158 10.98 21.98 -14.80
CA ALA A 158 12.37 21.90 -15.22
C ALA A 158 12.50 21.81 -16.75
N THR A 159 13.52 22.47 -17.32
CA THR A 159 13.91 22.19 -18.70
C THR A 159 14.38 20.73 -18.83
N ARG A 160 14.08 20.08 -19.95
CA ARG A 160 14.50 18.67 -20.18
C ARG A 160 16.02 18.50 -20.03
N THR A 161 16.80 19.46 -20.51
CA THR A 161 18.27 19.44 -20.38
C THR A 161 18.72 19.59 -18.92
N GLY A 162 18.12 20.52 -18.17
CA GLY A 162 18.40 20.75 -16.76
C GLY A 162 18.04 19.52 -15.90
N ALA A 163 16.83 19.00 -16.06
CA ALA A 163 16.36 17.80 -15.38
C ALA A 163 17.29 16.60 -15.65
N LYS A 164 17.65 16.35 -16.92
CA LYS A 164 18.55 15.25 -17.29
C LYS A 164 19.93 15.38 -16.64
N LYS A 165 20.49 16.60 -16.60
CA LYS A 165 21.78 16.88 -15.93
C LYS A 165 21.67 16.58 -14.43
N LYS A 166 20.65 17.12 -13.76
CA LYS A 166 20.45 16.94 -12.31
C LYS A 166 20.14 15.51 -11.90
N CYS A 167 19.32 14.78 -12.67
CA CYS A 167 19.09 13.35 -12.44
C CYS A 167 20.41 12.58 -12.45
N LYS A 168 21.27 12.78 -13.47
CA LYS A 168 22.57 12.11 -13.54
C LYS A 168 23.49 12.44 -12.36
N GLU A 169 23.50 13.69 -11.91
CA GLU A 169 24.25 14.09 -10.71
C GLU A 169 23.72 13.37 -9.46
N LEU A 170 22.41 13.37 -9.25
CA LEU A 170 21.75 12.74 -8.11
C LEU A 170 21.92 11.22 -8.09
N THR A 171 21.79 10.53 -9.22
CA THR A 171 22.02 9.08 -9.30
C THR A 171 23.48 8.72 -9.00
N LYS A 172 24.46 9.51 -9.47
CA LYS A 172 25.87 9.31 -9.11
C LYS A 172 26.14 9.54 -7.63
N GLU A 173 25.46 10.51 -7.02
CA GLU A 173 25.55 10.75 -5.58
C GLU A 173 24.93 9.59 -4.79
N ALA A 174 23.77 9.09 -5.20
CA ALA A 174 23.14 7.90 -4.60
C ALA A 174 24.06 6.68 -4.65
N GLU A 175 24.73 6.42 -5.78
CA GLU A 175 25.73 5.36 -5.92
C GLU A 175 26.91 5.52 -4.93
N LYS A 176 27.41 6.75 -4.73
CA LYS A 176 28.48 7.00 -3.74
C LYS A 176 27.98 6.74 -2.32
N MET A 177 26.76 7.16 -2.01
CA MET A 177 26.15 6.96 -0.69
C MET A 177 25.86 5.49 -0.44
N LEU A 178 25.39 4.74 -1.44
CA LEU A 178 25.17 3.30 -1.38
C LEU A 178 26.48 2.54 -1.11
N ARG A 179 27.57 2.88 -1.80
CA ARG A 179 28.88 2.26 -1.53
C ARG A 179 29.37 2.51 -0.11
N ARG A 180 29.19 3.73 0.41
CA ARG A 180 29.53 4.07 1.80
C ARG A 180 28.61 3.36 2.81
N PHE A 181 27.35 3.19 2.47
CA PHE A 181 26.39 2.42 3.26
C PHE A 181 26.84 0.95 3.33
N LYS A 182 27.08 0.31 2.18
CA LYS A 182 27.55 -1.09 2.12
C LYS A 182 28.88 -1.36 2.82
N ALA A 183 29.76 -0.36 2.93
CA ALA A 183 31.04 -0.48 3.61
C ALA A 183 30.94 -0.41 5.15
N GLN A 184 29.78 -0.07 5.71
CA GLN A 184 29.58 0.00 7.16
C GLN A 184 29.30 -1.38 7.77
N SER A 185 29.76 -1.60 9.00
CA SER A 185 29.31 -2.72 9.83
C SER A 185 28.06 -2.32 10.61
N TYR A 186 26.99 -3.09 10.47
CA TYR A 186 25.71 -2.88 11.16
C TYR A 186 25.53 -3.83 12.34
N GLU A 187 26.61 -4.10 13.06
CA GLU A 187 26.64 -5.02 14.20
C GLU A 187 25.48 -4.77 15.18
N THR A 188 24.70 -5.83 15.38
CA THR A 188 23.70 -5.89 16.44
C THR A 188 24.44 -6.01 17.77
N SER A 189 24.81 -4.88 18.38
CA SER A 189 25.37 -4.89 19.72
C SER A 189 24.40 -5.64 20.65
N GLN A 190 24.83 -6.75 21.26
CA GLN A 190 23.97 -7.54 22.14
C GLN A 190 23.38 -6.73 23.32
N LYS A 191 24.00 -5.57 23.61
CA LYS A 191 23.58 -4.63 24.66
C LYS A 191 22.47 -3.66 24.21
N ARG A 192 22.20 -3.48 22.91
CA ARG A 192 21.15 -2.58 22.40
C ARG A 192 20.01 -3.38 21.79
N ARG A 193 18.83 -3.26 22.39
CA ARG A 193 17.58 -3.90 21.96
C ARG A 193 16.52 -2.85 21.70
N VAL A 194 15.54 -3.19 20.87
CA VAL A 194 14.33 -2.38 20.71
C VAL A 194 13.58 -2.36 22.04
N LYS A 195 13.20 -1.17 22.50
CA LYS A 195 12.34 -0.98 23.67
C LYS A 195 10.93 -0.66 23.20
N VAL A 196 9.93 -1.30 23.78
CA VAL A 196 8.52 -1.05 23.47
C VAL A 196 7.85 -0.39 24.66
N SER A 197 7.24 0.78 24.43
CA SER A 197 6.37 1.48 25.37
C SER A 197 4.96 1.66 24.79
N GLU A 198 4.03 2.11 25.60
CA GLU A 198 2.68 2.51 25.20
C GLU A 198 2.47 3.98 25.52
N GLU A 199 2.01 4.76 24.54
CA GLU A 199 1.74 6.19 24.67
C GLU A 199 0.47 6.53 23.88
N GLU A 200 -0.54 7.11 24.54
CA GLU A 200 -1.81 7.56 23.91
C GLU A 200 -2.51 6.50 23.03
N GLY A 201 -2.53 5.23 23.46
CA GLY A 201 -3.14 4.13 22.70
C GLY A 201 -2.31 3.64 21.50
N MET A 202 -1.04 4.04 21.43
CA MET A 202 -0.07 3.63 20.42
C MET A 202 1.07 2.84 21.07
N ARG A 203 1.58 1.82 20.38
CA ARG A 203 2.85 1.17 20.69
C ARG A 203 3.98 2.00 20.10
N VAL A 204 4.99 2.32 20.91
CA VAL A 204 6.19 3.07 20.49
C VAL A 204 7.39 2.15 20.61
N LEU A 205 8.09 1.91 19.51
CA LEU A 205 9.29 1.09 19.43
C LEU A 205 10.51 2.00 19.25
N THR A 206 11.48 1.87 20.16
CA THR A 206 12.65 2.75 20.20
C THR A 206 13.94 1.95 20.11
N TYR A 207 14.83 2.33 19.20
CA TYR A 207 16.19 1.80 19.08
C TYR A 207 17.20 2.95 18.99
N GLY A 208 18.11 3.04 19.96
CA GLY A 208 19.01 4.19 20.06
C GLY A 208 18.23 5.49 20.30
N HIS A 209 18.32 6.43 19.36
CA HIS A 209 17.61 7.71 19.38
C HIS A 209 16.44 7.77 18.38
N CYS A 210 16.14 6.66 17.70
CA CYS A 210 15.09 6.58 16.71
C CYS A 210 13.87 5.85 17.29
N SER A 211 12.69 6.42 17.06
CA SER A 211 11.42 5.85 17.52
C SER A 211 10.43 5.81 16.37
N VAL A 212 9.70 4.70 16.27
CA VAL A 212 8.57 4.50 15.36
C VAL A 212 7.36 4.07 16.17
N LYS A 213 6.16 4.34 15.68
CA LYS A 213 4.92 4.01 16.39
C LYS A 213 3.86 3.42 15.48
N LEU A 214 2.95 2.69 16.09
CA LEU A 214 1.78 2.09 15.45
C LEU A 214 0.68 1.85 16.49
N SER A 215 -0.57 1.75 16.05
CA SER A 215 -1.70 1.42 16.90
C SER A 215 -1.56 0.03 17.52
N VAL A 216 -2.17 -0.17 18.67
CA VAL A 216 -2.20 -1.47 19.35
C VAL A 216 -2.77 -2.56 18.42
N SER A 217 -3.81 -2.24 17.64
CA SER A 217 -4.42 -3.19 16.70
C SER A 217 -3.44 -3.65 15.61
N HIS A 218 -2.66 -2.73 15.03
CA HIS A 218 -1.64 -3.10 14.04
C HIS A 218 -0.48 -3.86 14.66
N PHE A 219 -0.07 -3.53 15.90
CA PHE A 219 0.95 -4.31 16.60
C PHE A 219 0.51 -5.76 16.83
N THR A 220 -0.74 -5.95 17.27
CA THR A 220 -1.35 -7.29 17.43
C THR A 220 -1.47 -8.04 16.10
N LYS A 221 -1.86 -7.35 15.02
CA LYS A 221 -1.85 -7.92 13.66
C LYS A 221 -0.46 -8.45 13.30
N LEU A 222 0.56 -7.60 13.41
CA LEU A 222 1.94 -7.97 13.06
C LEU A 222 2.46 -9.13 13.92
N GLN A 223 2.10 -9.17 15.20
CA GLN A 223 2.42 -10.30 16.08
C GLN A 223 1.83 -11.60 15.54
N ARG A 224 0.54 -11.61 15.24
CA ARG A 224 -0.13 -12.82 14.74
C ARG A 224 0.38 -13.25 13.36
N LEU A 225 0.72 -12.30 12.48
CA LEU A 225 1.38 -12.59 11.20
C LEU A 225 2.77 -13.20 11.39
N TYR A 226 3.55 -12.66 12.32
CA TYR A 226 4.89 -13.17 12.64
C TYR A 226 4.85 -14.59 13.23
N GLU A 227 3.93 -14.85 14.16
CA GLU A 227 3.75 -16.18 14.75
C GLU A 227 3.30 -17.21 13.70
N ARG A 228 2.41 -16.81 12.79
CA ARG A 228 1.95 -17.66 11.69
C ARG A 228 3.08 -17.98 10.71
N GLN A 229 3.90 -16.98 10.37
CA GLN A 229 5.02 -17.17 9.45
C GLN A 229 6.10 -18.06 10.04
N SER A 230 6.48 -17.81 11.30
CA SER A 230 7.49 -18.59 12.01
C SER A 230 6.98 -19.94 12.53
N GLN A 231 5.68 -20.24 12.34
CA GLN A 231 4.98 -21.40 12.88
C GLN A 231 5.22 -21.58 14.39
N LYS A 232 5.34 -20.47 15.11
CA LYS A 232 5.82 -20.44 16.49
C LYS A 232 5.22 -19.28 17.27
N ARG A 233 4.74 -19.57 18.48
CA ARG A 233 4.27 -18.53 19.41
C ARG A 233 5.43 -17.78 20.07
N ILE A 234 5.26 -16.48 20.29
CA ILE A 234 6.25 -15.66 20.98
C ILE A 234 6.11 -15.87 22.49
N THR A 235 6.86 -16.81 23.03
CA THR A 235 6.85 -17.13 24.48
C THR A 235 8.18 -16.81 25.15
N ARG A 236 9.29 -16.96 24.44
CA ARG A 236 10.64 -16.74 25.00
C ARG A 236 11.08 -15.28 24.80
N PRO A 237 11.88 -14.70 25.71
CA PRO A 237 12.39 -13.33 25.56
C PRO A 237 13.14 -13.11 24.24
N GLN A 238 13.90 -14.09 23.77
CA GLN A 238 14.63 -14.00 22.50
C GLN A 238 13.69 -13.87 21.29
N ASP A 239 12.60 -14.66 21.26
CA ASP A 239 11.61 -14.61 20.19
C ASP A 239 10.89 -13.25 20.19
N ARG A 240 10.61 -12.72 21.39
CA ARG A 240 10.03 -11.39 21.56
C ARG A 240 10.94 -10.30 21.01
N HIS A 241 12.23 -10.33 21.33
CA HIS A 241 13.18 -9.35 20.81
C HIS A 241 13.38 -9.44 19.31
N ALA A 242 13.36 -10.65 18.73
CA ALA A 242 13.41 -10.82 17.29
C ALA A 242 12.20 -10.19 16.61
N PHE A 243 10.99 -10.44 17.13
CA PHE A 243 9.76 -9.81 16.66
C PHE A 243 9.80 -8.28 16.77
N GLU A 244 10.18 -7.73 17.93
CA GLU A 244 10.27 -6.28 18.16
C GLU A 244 11.28 -5.61 17.21
N ALA A 245 12.42 -6.26 16.92
CA ALA A 245 13.40 -5.81 15.94
C ALA A 245 12.86 -5.86 14.50
N ALA A 246 12.10 -6.90 14.14
CA ALA A 246 11.48 -7.02 12.83
C ALA A 246 10.40 -5.93 12.63
N VAL A 247 9.55 -5.68 13.63
CA VAL A 247 8.52 -4.62 13.59
C VAL A 247 9.17 -3.24 13.49
N PHE A 248 10.22 -2.97 14.27
CA PHE A 248 10.95 -1.70 14.17
C PHE A 248 11.51 -1.49 12.75
N SER A 249 12.16 -2.51 12.19
CA SER A 249 12.78 -2.44 10.87
C SER A 249 11.74 -2.25 9.76
N LEU A 250 10.63 -2.99 9.82
CA LEU A 250 9.47 -2.82 8.95
C LEU A 250 8.93 -1.38 8.99
N LEU A 251 8.64 -0.86 10.18
CA LEU A 251 8.04 0.47 10.29
C LEU A 251 8.99 1.56 9.78
N LEU A 252 10.29 1.45 10.08
CA LEU A 252 11.28 2.41 9.64
C LEU A 252 11.51 2.35 8.13
N ARG A 253 11.44 1.15 7.54
CA ARG A 253 11.48 0.92 6.08
C ARG A 253 10.38 1.69 5.37
N TYR A 254 9.13 1.50 5.80
CA TYR A 254 7.96 2.16 5.18
C TYR A 254 7.89 3.67 5.52
N ASP A 255 8.33 4.09 6.70
CA ASP A 255 8.44 5.52 7.08
C ASP A 255 9.44 6.27 6.17
N SER A 256 10.51 5.60 5.76
CA SER A 256 11.53 6.19 4.87
C SER A 256 11.01 6.54 3.47
N LEU A 257 9.87 5.98 3.04
CA LEU A 257 9.20 6.26 1.77
C LEU A 257 7.96 7.14 1.92
N ASP A 258 7.85 7.89 3.03
CA ASP A 258 6.68 8.69 3.43
C ASP A 258 5.34 7.89 3.43
N GLY A 259 5.39 6.57 3.25
CA GLY A 259 4.49 5.48 3.67
C GLY A 259 3.00 5.53 3.32
N GLY A 260 2.47 6.54 2.62
CA GLY A 260 1.01 6.68 2.52
C GLY A 260 0.42 7.35 1.28
N GLY A 261 1.24 7.76 0.30
CA GLY A 261 0.78 8.58 -0.83
C GLY A 261 0.30 7.81 -2.07
N PHE A 262 0.83 6.62 -2.33
CA PHE A 262 0.73 5.98 -3.66
C PHE A 262 -0.32 4.89 -3.81
N GLN A 263 -0.83 4.38 -2.70
CA GLN A 263 -1.78 3.29 -2.68
C GLN A 263 -2.63 3.43 -1.41
N ALA A 264 -3.92 3.16 -1.55
CA ALA A 264 -4.88 3.07 -0.46
C ALA A 264 -5.53 1.69 -0.54
N ALA A 265 -5.67 0.99 0.58
CA ALA A 265 -6.28 -0.34 0.59
C ALA A 265 -7.78 -0.25 0.34
N LEU A 266 -8.37 -1.30 -0.22
CA LEU A 266 -9.84 -1.38 -0.37
C LEU A 266 -10.50 -1.38 1.01
N ASN A 267 -11.80 -1.04 1.03
CA ASN A 267 -12.63 -1.30 2.21
C ASN A 267 -12.66 -2.81 2.51
N GLU A 268 -12.83 -3.16 3.78
CA GLU A 268 -12.90 -4.56 4.22
C GLU A 268 -14.00 -5.34 3.50
N GLU A 269 -15.15 -4.70 3.28
CA GLU A 269 -16.29 -5.29 2.59
C GLU A 269 -15.99 -5.57 1.12
N CYS A 270 -15.10 -4.79 0.49
CA CYS A 270 -14.69 -5.08 -0.89
C CYS A 270 -13.97 -6.43 -0.90
N PHE A 271 -13.03 -6.64 0.02
CA PHE A 271 -12.35 -7.92 0.15
C PHE A 271 -13.32 -9.07 0.46
N ASP A 272 -14.35 -8.81 1.28
CA ASP A 272 -15.35 -9.83 1.62
C ASP A 272 -16.19 -10.23 0.39
N VAL A 273 -16.57 -9.26 -0.45
CA VAL A 273 -17.23 -9.53 -1.74
C VAL A 273 -16.30 -10.30 -2.68
N LEU A 274 -15.02 -9.89 -2.77
CA LEU A 274 -14.05 -10.58 -3.62
C LEU A 274 -13.80 -12.02 -3.16
N LEU A 275 -13.77 -12.27 -1.85
CA LEU A 275 -13.66 -13.60 -1.28
C LEU A 275 -14.91 -14.44 -1.57
N LYS A 276 -16.10 -13.88 -1.32
CA LYS A 276 -17.40 -14.55 -1.51
C LYS A 276 -17.63 -14.99 -2.95
N HIS A 277 -17.40 -14.10 -3.92
CA HIS A 277 -17.77 -14.34 -5.32
C HIS A 277 -16.63 -14.91 -6.15
N PHE A 278 -15.38 -14.60 -5.81
CA PHE A 278 -14.23 -14.91 -6.65
C PHE A 278 -13.14 -15.70 -5.93
N ASP A 279 -13.36 -16.15 -4.69
CA ASP A 279 -12.37 -16.93 -3.91
C ASP A 279 -11.02 -16.20 -3.78
N CYS A 280 -11.03 -14.86 -3.82
CA CYS A 280 -9.84 -14.04 -3.78
C CYS A 280 -9.27 -13.99 -2.35
N LYS A 281 -8.05 -14.51 -2.17
CA LYS A 281 -7.42 -14.73 -0.84
C LYS A 281 -6.00 -14.19 -0.72
N MET A 282 -5.56 -13.39 -1.68
CA MET A 282 -4.21 -12.85 -1.71
C MET A 282 -4.16 -11.56 -2.54
N GLU A 283 -3.37 -10.61 -2.02
CA GLU A 283 -3.12 -9.31 -2.64
C GLU A 283 -1.80 -9.34 -3.42
N CYS A 284 -1.81 -8.91 -4.68
CA CYS A 284 -0.64 -8.75 -5.52
C CYS A 284 0.20 -7.53 -5.14
N PHE A 285 -0.37 -6.53 -4.47
CA PHE A 285 0.36 -5.35 -4.04
C PHE A 285 -0.11 -4.93 -2.65
N ALA A 286 0.64 -5.30 -1.62
CA ALA A 286 0.35 -4.90 -0.26
C ALA A 286 1.63 -4.71 0.56
N SER A 287 1.43 -4.55 1.87
CA SER A 287 2.44 -4.51 2.91
C SER A 287 1.90 -5.22 4.14
N PRO A 288 2.75 -5.63 5.08
CA PRO A 288 2.27 -6.15 6.37
C PRO A 288 1.33 -5.17 7.10
N LEU A 289 1.44 -3.86 6.81
CA LEU A 289 0.67 -2.80 7.45
C LEU A 289 -0.75 -2.68 6.90
N ASN A 290 -0.97 -2.94 5.61
CA ASN A 290 -2.27 -2.74 4.94
C ASN A 290 -2.94 -4.01 4.42
N SER A 291 -2.28 -5.16 4.47
CA SER A 291 -2.84 -6.42 3.94
C SER A 291 -4.16 -6.85 4.63
N ARG A 292 -5.08 -7.39 3.84
CA ARG A 292 -6.25 -8.15 4.30
C ARG A 292 -5.85 -9.56 4.71
N TYR A 293 -4.99 -10.21 3.94
CA TYR A 293 -4.68 -11.64 4.10
C TYR A 293 -3.30 -11.87 4.72
N SER A 294 -3.03 -13.12 5.14
CA SER A 294 -1.72 -13.54 5.68
C SER A 294 -0.67 -13.87 4.61
N ARG A 295 -1.07 -13.86 3.35
CA ARG A 295 -0.18 -14.02 2.20
C ARG A 295 -0.49 -12.91 1.21
N PHE A 296 0.57 -12.24 0.77
CA PHE A 296 0.51 -11.12 -0.15
C PHE A 296 1.88 -10.93 -0.79
N CYS A 297 1.91 -10.29 -1.95
CA CYS A 297 3.15 -9.77 -2.50
C CYS A 297 3.42 -8.38 -1.91
N SER A 298 4.68 -8.02 -1.71
CA SER A 298 5.08 -6.71 -1.22
C SER A 298 6.39 -6.21 -1.82
N ALA A 299 6.69 -4.95 -1.58
CA ALA A 299 7.88 -4.30 -2.13
C ALA A 299 9.19 -4.75 -1.46
N PHE A 300 9.17 -5.23 -0.22
CA PHE A 300 10.40 -5.44 0.57
C PHE A 300 10.44 -6.85 1.16
N LEU A 301 10.88 -7.82 0.37
CA LEU A 301 10.93 -9.22 0.84
C LEU A 301 11.73 -9.36 2.14
N ASP A 302 12.85 -8.66 2.22
CA ASP A 302 13.77 -8.70 3.37
C ASP A 302 13.03 -8.37 4.68
N THR A 303 12.27 -7.27 4.75
CA THR A 303 11.55 -6.89 5.98
C THR A 303 10.19 -7.58 6.12
N ASP A 304 9.54 -7.88 5.01
CA ASP A 304 8.11 -8.22 5.00
C ASP A 304 7.88 -9.73 5.02
N ALA A 305 8.87 -10.55 4.63
CA ALA A 305 8.77 -12.01 4.65
C ALA A 305 8.42 -12.53 6.05
N ALA A 306 9.00 -11.92 7.09
CA ALA A 306 8.72 -12.22 8.49
C ALA A 306 7.24 -12.06 8.88
N PHE A 307 6.45 -11.36 8.06
CA PHE A 307 5.03 -11.10 8.28
C PHE A 307 4.13 -11.68 7.17
N GLY A 308 4.67 -12.59 6.34
CA GLY A 308 3.90 -13.35 5.36
C GLY A 308 3.95 -12.82 3.92
N SER A 309 4.83 -11.87 3.62
CA SER A 309 5.11 -11.50 2.22
C SER A 309 5.78 -12.65 1.46
N VAL A 310 5.42 -12.80 0.19
CA VAL A 310 6.11 -13.69 -0.75
C VAL A 310 7.06 -12.96 -1.71
N GLY A 311 7.33 -11.68 -1.42
CA GLY A 311 8.18 -10.82 -2.23
C GLY A 311 7.42 -10.09 -3.32
N SER A 312 8.15 -9.66 -4.36
CA SER A 312 7.61 -8.81 -5.42
C SER A 312 6.62 -9.55 -6.30
N PHE A 313 5.51 -8.89 -6.66
CA PHE A 313 4.56 -9.46 -7.63
C PHE A 313 5.22 -9.83 -8.95
N PHE A 314 6.23 -9.07 -9.37
CA PHE A 314 6.95 -9.32 -10.63
C PHE A 314 7.84 -10.57 -10.60
N GLU A 315 8.03 -11.18 -9.43
CA GLU A 315 8.73 -12.46 -9.24
C GLU A 315 7.74 -13.59 -8.87
N PHE A 316 6.50 -13.24 -8.54
CA PHE A 316 5.44 -14.19 -8.23
C PHE A 316 4.79 -14.71 -9.50
N ALA A 317 4.83 -16.04 -9.71
CA ALA A 317 4.38 -16.68 -10.93
C ALA A 317 3.33 -17.80 -10.68
N PRO A 318 2.12 -17.46 -10.22
CA PRO A 318 1.05 -18.44 -9.99
C PRO A 318 0.57 -19.07 -11.30
N ARG A 319 0.27 -20.37 -11.26
CA ARG A 319 -0.32 -21.13 -12.40
C ARG A 319 -1.84 -21.25 -12.32
N SER A 320 -2.43 -20.83 -11.21
CA SER A 320 -3.86 -20.79 -10.91
C SER A 320 -4.11 -19.91 -9.68
N GLY A 321 -5.36 -19.53 -9.44
CA GLY A 321 -5.78 -18.76 -8.28
C GLY A 321 -6.57 -17.51 -8.66
N SER A 322 -7.08 -16.81 -7.66
CA SER A 322 -7.81 -15.56 -7.81
C SER A 322 -7.17 -14.51 -6.91
N PHE A 323 -6.74 -13.40 -7.50
CA PHE A 323 -5.89 -12.42 -6.84
C PHE A 323 -6.44 -11.01 -7.00
N GLU A 324 -6.34 -10.21 -5.94
CA GLU A 324 -6.61 -8.78 -5.97
C GLU A 324 -5.33 -8.04 -6.37
N ALA A 325 -5.43 -7.03 -7.22
CA ALA A 325 -4.30 -6.20 -7.59
C ALA A 325 -4.66 -4.71 -7.58
N ASN A 326 -4.20 -4.02 -6.56
CA ASN A 326 -4.25 -2.57 -6.42
C ASN A 326 -2.83 -1.99 -6.37
N PRO A 327 -2.16 -1.82 -7.53
CA PRO A 327 -0.77 -1.38 -7.57
C PRO A 327 -0.58 0.06 -7.07
N PRO A 328 0.63 0.47 -6.65
CA PRO A 328 0.98 1.88 -6.55
C PRO A 328 0.67 2.62 -7.85
N PHE A 329 0.05 3.81 -7.77
CA PHE A 329 -0.45 4.55 -8.94
C PHE A 329 0.67 5.25 -9.74
N ILE A 330 1.57 4.44 -10.29
CA ILE A 330 2.69 4.85 -11.13
C ILE A 330 2.46 4.25 -12.51
N PRO A 331 2.27 5.05 -13.59
CA PRO A 331 1.88 4.53 -14.91
C PRO A 331 2.77 3.40 -15.43
N LYS A 332 4.11 3.51 -15.26
CA LYS A 332 5.06 2.47 -15.68
C LYS A 332 4.91 1.16 -14.89
N LEU A 333 4.57 1.25 -13.61
CA LEU A 333 4.35 0.10 -12.75
C LEU A 333 3.04 -0.61 -13.15
N ILE A 334 1.97 0.15 -13.40
CA ILE A 334 0.69 -0.38 -13.89
C ILE A 334 0.88 -1.10 -15.24
N LYS A 335 1.63 -0.50 -16.17
CA LYS A 335 1.97 -1.16 -17.45
C LYS A 335 2.72 -2.47 -17.23
N ARG A 336 3.79 -2.46 -16.43
CA ARG A 336 4.56 -3.68 -16.11
C ARG A 336 3.70 -4.76 -15.46
N MET A 337 2.76 -4.37 -14.58
CA MET A 337 1.79 -5.28 -13.97
C MET A 337 0.90 -5.93 -15.04
N ALA A 338 0.36 -5.17 -15.98
CA ALA A 338 -0.46 -5.69 -17.07
C ALA A 338 0.33 -6.67 -17.96
N ASP A 339 1.58 -6.36 -18.29
CA ASP A 339 2.46 -7.25 -19.07
C ASP A 339 2.73 -8.58 -18.33
N HIS A 340 3.02 -8.49 -17.02
CA HIS A 340 3.26 -9.67 -16.18
C HIS A 340 2.02 -10.54 -16.08
N MET A 341 0.86 -9.95 -15.78
CA MET A 341 -0.42 -10.67 -15.73
C MET A 341 -0.78 -11.32 -17.05
N THR A 342 -0.51 -10.66 -18.19
CA THR A 342 -0.69 -11.24 -19.52
C THR A 342 0.12 -12.53 -19.66
N SER A 343 1.41 -12.46 -19.31
CA SER A 343 2.32 -13.62 -19.35
C SER A 343 1.87 -14.76 -18.42
N LEU A 344 1.36 -14.42 -17.23
CA LEU A 344 0.83 -15.41 -16.28
C LEU A 344 -0.44 -16.08 -16.81
N LEU A 345 -1.38 -15.31 -17.37
CA LEU A 345 -2.62 -15.83 -17.94
C LEU A 345 -2.39 -16.68 -19.18
N ASP A 346 -1.38 -16.34 -19.99
CA ASP A 346 -0.92 -17.15 -21.11
C ASP A 346 -0.36 -18.50 -20.68
N ALA A 347 0.40 -18.50 -19.59
CA ALA A 347 1.09 -19.69 -19.10
C ALA A 347 0.34 -20.41 -17.97
N ALA A 348 -0.91 -20.06 -17.72
CA ALA A 348 -1.73 -20.62 -16.64
C ALA A 348 -2.24 -22.02 -17.02
N GLU A 349 -2.01 -22.98 -16.13
CA GLU A 349 -2.50 -24.35 -16.29
C GLU A 349 -3.90 -24.51 -15.68
N GLY A 350 -4.22 -23.75 -14.63
CA GLY A 350 -5.51 -23.79 -13.94
C GLY A 350 -6.39 -22.57 -14.22
N ALA A 351 -7.48 -22.44 -13.47
CA ALA A 351 -8.27 -21.21 -13.42
C ALA A 351 -7.42 -20.10 -12.80
N LEU A 352 -7.14 -19.04 -13.57
CA LEU A 352 -6.39 -17.87 -13.10
C LEU A 352 -7.17 -16.59 -13.37
N MET A 353 -7.29 -15.76 -12.34
CA MET A 353 -8.04 -14.51 -12.33
C MET A 353 -7.27 -13.41 -11.59
N PHE A 354 -7.35 -12.19 -12.15
CA PHE A 354 -6.92 -10.97 -11.48
C PHE A 354 -8.09 -9.98 -11.43
N VAL A 355 -8.43 -9.51 -10.23
CA VAL A 355 -9.33 -8.37 -10.04
C VAL A 355 -8.46 -7.15 -9.81
N ILE A 356 -8.46 -6.23 -10.77
CA ILE A 356 -7.47 -5.16 -10.90
C ILE A 356 -8.13 -3.82 -10.61
N ILE A 357 -7.65 -3.09 -9.61
CA ILE A 357 -8.20 -1.82 -9.15
C ILE A 357 -7.18 -0.72 -9.42
N ILE A 358 -7.46 0.15 -10.39
CA ILE A 358 -6.60 1.28 -10.73
C ILE A 358 -7.41 2.55 -11.00
N PRO A 359 -6.81 3.75 -10.88
CA PRO A 359 -7.42 4.98 -11.35
C PRO A 359 -7.79 4.87 -12.83
N ALA A 360 -8.92 5.47 -13.24
CA ALA A 360 -9.40 5.45 -14.61
C ALA A 360 -8.63 6.41 -15.54
N TRP A 361 -7.29 6.33 -15.55
CA TRP A 361 -6.39 7.13 -16.40
C TRP A 361 -6.35 6.56 -17.82
N ARG A 362 -7.42 6.81 -18.59
CA ARG A 362 -7.68 6.21 -19.91
C ARG A 362 -6.61 6.50 -20.96
N GLU A 363 -5.86 7.57 -20.76
CA GLU A 363 -4.74 8.02 -21.58
C GLU A 363 -3.43 7.24 -21.33
N THR A 364 -3.32 6.50 -20.23
CA THR A 364 -2.09 5.77 -19.90
C THR A 364 -2.04 4.41 -20.60
N GLU A 365 -0.85 4.04 -21.07
CA GLU A 365 -0.62 2.76 -21.76
C GLU A 365 -1.06 1.56 -20.90
N GLY A 366 -0.74 1.57 -19.60
CA GLY A 366 -1.14 0.51 -18.67
C GLY A 366 -2.65 0.34 -18.57
N TRP A 367 -3.42 1.44 -18.52
CA TRP A 367 -4.89 1.37 -18.52
C TRP A 367 -5.43 0.84 -19.85
N GLN A 368 -4.88 1.29 -20.98
CA GLN A 368 -5.31 0.86 -22.32
C GLN A 368 -5.03 -0.63 -22.56
N LEU A 369 -3.88 -1.14 -22.10
CA LEU A 369 -3.57 -2.57 -22.12
C LEU A 369 -4.60 -3.36 -21.31
N LEU A 370 -4.93 -2.89 -20.10
CA LEU A 370 -5.93 -3.49 -19.23
C LEU A 370 -7.31 -3.56 -19.89
N HIS A 371 -7.77 -2.45 -20.46
CA HIS A 371 -9.08 -2.34 -21.08
C HIS A 371 -9.21 -3.20 -22.35
N ASN A 372 -8.20 -3.20 -23.23
CA ASN A 372 -8.27 -3.81 -24.56
C ASN A 372 -7.80 -5.28 -24.60
N SER A 373 -7.36 -5.85 -23.48
CA SER A 373 -6.87 -7.23 -23.42
C SER A 373 -7.98 -8.25 -23.66
N ARG A 374 -7.63 -9.35 -24.35
CA ARG A 374 -8.52 -10.52 -24.52
C ARG A 374 -8.94 -11.16 -23.20
N TYR A 375 -8.19 -10.91 -22.13
CA TYR A 375 -8.49 -11.44 -20.79
C TYR A 375 -9.50 -10.58 -20.05
N ASN A 376 -9.73 -9.34 -20.45
CA ASN A 376 -10.71 -8.46 -19.81
C ASN A 376 -12.14 -8.93 -20.08
N GLN A 377 -12.75 -9.62 -19.13
CA GLN A 377 -14.11 -10.17 -19.27
C GLN A 377 -15.19 -9.23 -18.73
N HIS A 378 -14.83 -8.30 -17.83
CA HIS A 378 -15.70 -7.25 -17.32
C HIS A 378 -14.89 -6.04 -16.89
N HIS A 379 -15.39 -4.85 -17.18
CA HIS A 379 -14.85 -3.58 -16.67
C HIS A 379 -15.96 -2.82 -15.95
N GLU A 380 -15.72 -2.54 -14.68
CA GLU A 380 -16.60 -1.72 -13.86
C GLU A 380 -15.97 -0.35 -13.62
N LEU A 381 -16.70 0.73 -13.92
CA LEU A 381 -16.28 2.09 -13.61
C LEU A 381 -17.01 2.59 -12.37
N ILE A 382 -16.25 2.96 -11.35
CA ILE A 382 -16.76 3.50 -10.09
C ILE A 382 -16.42 5.01 -10.04
N PRO A 383 -17.41 5.91 -10.11
CA PRO A 383 -17.17 7.36 -10.09
C PRO A 383 -16.52 7.82 -8.78
N GLN A 384 -15.64 8.82 -8.85
CA GLN A 384 -14.84 9.35 -7.73
C GLN A 384 -15.66 9.58 -6.45
N LYS A 385 -16.86 10.15 -6.58
CA LYS A 385 -17.67 10.60 -5.44
C LYS A 385 -18.50 9.48 -4.82
N ASP A 386 -18.56 8.32 -5.47
CA ASP A 386 -19.39 7.19 -5.06
C ASP A 386 -18.61 6.18 -4.21
N HIS A 387 -17.29 6.37 -4.05
CA HIS A 387 -16.44 5.39 -3.38
C HIS A 387 -15.31 5.98 -2.54
N GLY A 388 -14.76 5.13 -1.67
CA GLY A 388 -13.64 5.44 -0.80
C GLY A 388 -12.71 4.25 -0.62
N TYR A 389 -11.65 4.50 0.16
CA TYR A 389 -10.59 3.56 0.48
C TYR A 389 -10.20 3.70 1.95
N CYS A 390 -9.53 2.68 2.48
CA CYS A 390 -8.81 2.82 3.74
C CYS A 390 -7.55 3.67 3.55
N GLU A 391 -7.29 4.60 4.47
CA GLU A 391 -6.19 5.54 4.38
C GLU A 391 -4.81 4.87 4.39
N GLY A 392 -3.90 5.39 3.58
CA GLY A 392 -2.47 5.14 3.77
C GLY A 392 -2.03 5.61 5.16
N LYS A 393 -0.99 4.97 5.73
CA LYS A 393 -0.56 5.20 7.12
C LYS A 393 -1.64 4.88 8.17
N GLN A 394 -2.62 4.02 7.88
CA GLN A 394 -3.66 3.59 8.84
C GLN A 394 -3.11 3.02 10.16
N GLN A 395 -1.86 2.55 10.18
CA GLN A 395 -1.21 2.10 11.41
C GLN A 395 -0.94 3.24 12.39
N ILE A 396 -0.94 4.50 11.96
CA ILE A 396 -0.71 5.69 12.81
C ILE A 396 -1.81 6.75 12.77
N ARG A 397 -2.65 6.75 11.74
CA ARG A 397 -3.72 7.75 11.61
C ARG A 397 -4.89 7.44 12.53
N LYS A 398 -5.58 8.50 12.95
CA LYS A 398 -6.83 8.41 13.73
C LYS A 398 -8.05 8.14 12.84
N THR A 399 -8.02 8.68 11.62
CA THR A 399 -9.00 8.40 10.58
C THR A 399 -8.61 7.14 9.82
N ARG A 400 -9.61 6.37 9.41
CA ARG A 400 -9.46 5.12 8.69
C ARG A 400 -9.84 5.25 7.22
N TRP A 401 -10.75 6.14 6.85
CA TRP A 401 -11.25 6.20 5.47
C TRP A 401 -10.98 7.52 4.77
N ARG A 402 -10.75 7.43 3.46
CA ARG A 402 -10.64 8.56 2.53
C ARG A 402 -11.57 8.38 1.34
N ILE A 403 -12.18 9.48 0.88
CA ILE A 403 -12.83 9.50 -0.42
C ILE A 403 -11.80 9.33 -1.54
N ALA A 404 -12.22 8.70 -2.64
CA ALA A 404 -11.37 8.56 -3.80
C ALA A 404 -11.04 9.92 -4.45
N SER A 405 -9.85 10.01 -5.03
CA SER A 405 -9.38 11.24 -5.71
C SER A 405 -9.69 11.25 -7.21
N PHE A 406 -10.04 10.08 -7.77
CA PHE A 406 -10.38 9.87 -9.17
C PHE A 406 -11.48 8.83 -9.30
N ASP A 407 -12.06 8.73 -10.49
CA ASP A 407 -12.79 7.54 -10.90
C ASP A 407 -11.86 6.33 -10.88
N THR A 408 -12.42 5.18 -10.54
CA THR A 408 -11.68 3.92 -10.42
C THR A 408 -12.20 2.93 -11.46
N SER A 409 -11.27 2.28 -12.15
CA SER A 409 -11.56 1.13 -13.00
C SER A 409 -11.29 -0.15 -12.22
N VAL A 410 -12.28 -1.04 -12.18
CA VAL A 410 -12.14 -2.41 -11.71
C VAL A 410 -12.21 -3.33 -12.92
N PHE A 411 -11.10 -3.95 -13.28
CA PHE A 411 -11.03 -4.92 -14.38
C PHE A 411 -11.04 -6.34 -13.85
N PHE A 412 -11.76 -7.22 -14.54
CA PHE A 412 -11.81 -8.65 -14.24
C PHE A 412 -11.11 -9.41 -15.36
N TRP A 413 -9.81 -9.64 -15.17
CA TRP A 413 -8.99 -10.39 -16.10
C TRP A 413 -9.06 -11.88 -15.80
N GLN A 414 -9.58 -12.67 -16.74
CA GLN A 414 -9.81 -14.11 -16.54
C GLN A 414 -9.35 -14.91 -17.76
N ASN A 415 -8.69 -16.03 -17.51
CA ASN A 415 -8.56 -17.07 -18.54
C ASN A 415 -9.87 -17.88 -18.69
N PRO A 416 -10.05 -18.71 -19.74
CA PRO A 416 -11.30 -19.44 -19.96
C PRO A 416 -11.73 -20.34 -18.78
N LYS A 417 -10.76 -20.94 -18.08
CA LYS A 417 -11.03 -21.78 -16.90
C LYS A 417 -11.55 -20.95 -15.73
N ALA A 418 -10.98 -19.76 -15.50
CA ALA A 418 -11.45 -18.82 -14.49
C ALA A 418 -12.83 -18.25 -14.82
N LEU A 419 -13.11 -17.91 -16.08
CA LEU A 419 -14.43 -17.42 -16.48
C LEU A 419 -15.54 -18.43 -16.15
N ASN A 420 -15.26 -19.73 -16.32
CA ASN A 420 -16.21 -20.78 -15.94
C ASN A 420 -16.38 -20.92 -14.42
N ARG A 421 -15.31 -20.72 -13.65
CA ARG A 421 -15.28 -20.93 -12.19
C ARG A 421 -15.80 -19.73 -11.39
N TRP A 422 -15.41 -18.52 -11.78
CA TRP A 422 -15.62 -17.28 -11.04
C TRP A 422 -16.36 -16.27 -11.93
N LYS A 423 -17.59 -16.61 -12.29
CA LYS A 423 -18.39 -15.78 -13.20
C LYS A 423 -18.65 -14.41 -12.59
N VAL A 424 -18.36 -13.36 -13.36
CA VAL A 424 -18.73 -11.99 -12.99
C VAL A 424 -20.22 -11.81 -13.29
N THR A 425 -21.04 -11.76 -12.23
CA THR A 425 -22.50 -11.62 -12.33
C THR A 425 -22.94 -10.21 -11.97
N GLY A 426 -24.12 -9.80 -12.44
CA GLY A 426 -24.71 -8.52 -12.03
C GLY A 426 -24.91 -8.40 -10.51
N GLU A 427 -25.09 -9.51 -9.80
CA GLU A 427 -25.13 -9.54 -8.33
C GLU A 427 -23.75 -9.20 -7.72
N SER A 428 -22.69 -9.89 -8.16
CA SER A 428 -21.33 -9.66 -7.67
C SER A 428 -20.89 -8.20 -7.88
N ILE A 429 -21.26 -7.60 -9.02
CA ILE A 429 -20.95 -6.20 -9.33
C ILE A 429 -21.75 -5.23 -8.45
N ARG A 430 -23.05 -5.49 -8.22
CA ARG A 430 -23.86 -4.65 -7.32
C ARG A 430 -23.32 -4.67 -5.89
N GLU A 431 -23.01 -5.85 -5.36
CA GLU A 431 -22.42 -5.99 -4.02
C GLU A 431 -21.07 -5.28 -3.94
N LEU A 432 -20.22 -5.42 -4.96
CA LEU A 432 -18.91 -4.76 -5.00
C LEU A 432 -19.06 -3.23 -5.02
N ARG A 433 -19.95 -2.68 -5.85
CA ARG A 433 -20.22 -1.23 -5.87
C ARG A 433 -20.68 -0.71 -4.51
N GLN A 434 -21.54 -1.46 -3.82
CA GLN A 434 -21.99 -1.11 -2.48
C GLN A 434 -20.83 -1.13 -1.48
N ALA A 435 -19.98 -2.15 -1.54
CA ALA A 435 -18.81 -2.28 -0.66
C ALA A 435 -17.78 -1.16 -0.86
N PHE A 436 -17.68 -0.61 -2.07
CA PHE A 436 -16.80 0.52 -2.38
C PHE A 436 -17.25 1.85 -1.78
N GLN A 437 -18.51 1.99 -1.34
CA GLN A 437 -19.04 3.26 -0.84
C GLN A 437 -18.15 3.89 0.22
N SER A 438 -17.96 5.21 0.12
CA SER A 438 -17.11 5.93 1.05
C SER A 438 -17.75 6.00 2.44
N LYS A 439 -16.98 5.61 3.46
CA LYS A 439 -17.35 5.73 4.88
C LYS A 439 -16.79 6.98 5.56
N GLN A 440 -16.09 7.82 4.79
CA GLN A 440 -15.34 8.95 5.34
C GLN A 440 -16.27 9.99 6.00
N ALA A 441 -17.45 10.26 5.42
CA ALA A 441 -18.38 11.24 5.98
C ALA A 441 -18.83 10.80 7.38
N ASP A 442 -19.34 9.57 7.48
CA ASP A 442 -19.85 8.99 8.73
C ASP A 442 -18.75 8.92 9.81
N GLU A 443 -17.52 8.51 9.45
CA GLU A 443 -16.40 8.51 10.39
C GLU A 443 -16.08 9.91 10.92
N ARG A 444 -16.01 10.89 10.01
CA ARG A 444 -15.67 12.26 10.39
C ARG A 444 -16.73 12.85 11.31
N ASP A 445 -17.99 12.59 11.05
CA ASP A 445 -19.09 13.02 11.91
C ASP A 445 -19.03 12.34 13.29
N ALA A 446 -18.77 11.03 13.32
CA ALA A 446 -18.59 10.28 14.57
C ALA A 446 -17.39 10.80 15.40
N LEU A 447 -16.31 11.25 14.73
CA LEU A 447 -15.14 11.85 15.37
C LEU A 447 -15.29 13.35 15.67
N GLY A 448 -16.44 13.97 15.35
CA GLY A 448 -16.66 15.41 15.51
C GLY A 448 -15.76 16.28 14.62
N LEU A 449 -15.21 15.71 13.54
CA LEU A 449 -14.32 16.37 12.59
C LEU A 449 -15.12 17.10 11.51
N ARG A 450 -15.69 18.28 11.83
CA ARG A 450 -16.40 19.12 10.84
C ARG A 450 -15.54 19.40 9.58
N ASN A 451 -16.21 19.57 8.44
CA ASN A 451 -15.63 19.80 7.09
C ASN A 451 -14.71 21.03 6.94
N SER A 452 -14.46 21.82 8.00
CA SER A 452 -13.75 23.10 7.95
C SER A 452 -12.63 23.30 8.97
N GLY A 453 -12.23 22.27 9.74
CA GLY A 453 -10.99 22.33 10.53
C GLY A 453 -10.91 23.36 11.67
N LYS A 454 -12.01 23.99 12.10
CA LYS A 454 -12.04 24.82 13.32
C LYS A 454 -12.64 24.05 14.49
N ARG A 455 -11.84 23.87 15.56
CA ARG A 455 -12.31 23.44 16.89
C ARG A 455 -13.25 24.50 17.46
N VAL A 456 -14.45 24.11 17.90
CA VAL A 456 -15.26 24.95 18.78
C VAL A 456 -14.65 24.86 20.18
N ARG A 457 -14.28 25.99 20.78
CA ARG A 457 -14.03 26.07 22.22
C ARG A 457 -15.33 25.65 22.91
N ALA A 458 -15.30 24.56 23.67
CA ALA A 458 -16.42 24.19 24.53
C ALA A 458 -16.71 25.39 25.46
N MET A 459 -17.90 25.97 25.34
CA MET A 459 -18.44 26.79 26.41
C MET A 459 -18.65 25.86 27.59
N LYS A 460 -17.90 26.12 28.67
CA LYS A 460 -18.19 25.54 29.98
C LYS A 460 -19.58 26.03 30.39
N HIS A 461 -20.49 25.09 30.63
CA HIS A 461 -21.65 25.35 31.48
C HIS A 461 -21.22 25.28 32.94
#